data_AF-A0A0Q7BW93-F1
#
_entry.id   AF-A0A0Q7BW93-F1
#
_cell.length_a   1.000
_cell.length_b   1.000
_cell.length_c   1.000
_cell.angle_alpha   90.00
_cell.angle_beta   90.00
_cell.angle_gamma   90.00
#
_symmetry.space_group_name_H-M   'P 1'
#
loop_
_entity.id
_entity.type
_entity.pdbx_description
1 polymer ?
#
loop_
_entity_poly.entity_id
_entity_poly.type
_entity_poly.pdbx_seq_one_letter_code
_entity_poly.pdbx_strand_id
1 'polypeptide(L)'
;MNIAPTPRHVQAFGRAIAAYLCTRCHKLKSFQWPIAEKCVQVAIRRDLLPGMPFGGGFAETMQLRQAVAVRAREIQAQVQLPQRLEPLVELASFVIADWGNLNGNDPKTIQGYAERFTGIDVPFDEIRAPADLQAAVSSRSQHGLFRFAGIASWSKWLNFVWNDWALIYDSRIAFALDAVHFICRVNAPVFPVPVGRNPLLAHLNAQSCAAFAWLASYAGAKPSRDQMSAWMANAVAPEKEAYIYYLAVMAEAHRLLWPANESRPLVHTEMLLFMLSIEDIAHDFARELLVRLGPSAAEP
;
A
#
# COMPACT_ATOMS: atom_id res chain seq x y z
N MET A 1 -3.15 19.64 15.88
CA MET A 1 -4.06 18.48 15.91
C MET A 1 -4.06 17.91 14.51
N ASN A 2 -3.51 16.72 14.28
CA ASN A 2 -3.51 16.13 12.94
C ASN A 2 -4.96 15.92 12.51
N ILE A 3 -5.33 16.52 11.39
CA ILE A 3 -6.69 16.48 10.87
C ILE A 3 -6.85 15.15 10.15
N ALA A 4 -7.83 14.35 10.57
CA ALA A 4 -8.15 13.12 9.87
C ALA A 4 -8.55 13.42 8.41
N PRO A 5 -8.11 12.61 7.43
CA PRO A 5 -8.54 12.78 6.05
C PRO A 5 -10.06 12.76 5.91
N THR A 6 -10.61 13.63 5.06
CA THR A 6 -12.05 13.73 4.81
C THR A 6 -12.42 13.02 3.51
N PRO A 7 -13.71 12.71 3.26
CA PRO A 7 -14.14 12.19 1.96
C PRO A 7 -13.74 13.09 0.77
N ARG A 8 -13.72 14.42 0.97
CA ARG A 8 -13.26 15.37 -0.04
C ARG A 8 -11.76 15.20 -0.34
N HIS A 9 -10.94 14.97 0.69
CA HIS A 9 -9.51 14.67 0.52
C HIS A 9 -9.30 13.38 -0.28
N VAL A 10 -10.02 12.31 0.07
CA VAL A 10 -9.98 11.03 -0.64
C VAL A 10 -10.31 11.22 -2.13
N GLN A 11 -11.40 11.92 -2.43
CA GLN A 11 -11.84 12.19 -3.80
C GLN A 11 -10.83 13.02 -4.60
N ALA A 12 -10.26 14.07 -3.99
CA ALA A 12 -9.27 14.91 -4.65
C ALA A 12 -8.00 14.12 -4.99
N PHE A 13 -7.52 13.32 -4.05
CA PHE A 13 -6.31 12.52 -4.25
C PHE A 13 -6.55 11.36 -5.23
N GLY A 14 -7.62 10.60 -5.06
CA GLY A 14 -7.97 9.49 -5.97
C GLY A 14 -8.11 9.95 -7.43
N ARG A 15 -8.72 11.12 -7.67
CA ARG A 15 -8.77 11.73 -9.01
C ARG A 15 -7.39 12.06 -9.57
N ALA A 16 -6.49 12.61 -8.75
CA ALA A 16 -5.14 12.93 -9.18
C ALA A 16 -4.32 11.67 -9.52
N ILE A 17 -4.43 10.62 -8.70
CA ILE A 17 -3.82 9.31 -9.01
C ILE A 17 -4.38 8.76 -10.33
N ALA A 18 -5.71 8.76 -10.51
CA ALA A 18 -6.33 8.27 -11.73
C ALA A 18 -5.89 9.06 -12.98
N ALA A 19 -5.87 10.40 -12.89
CA ALA A 19 -5.43 11.26 -13.98
C ALA A 19 -3.95 11.04 -14.33
N TYR A 20 -3.10 10.78 -13.34
CA TYR A 20 -1.69 10.46 -13.58
C TYR A 20 -1.51 9.08 -14.22
N LEU A 21 -2.28 8.08 -13.76
CA LEU A 21 -2.11 6.69 -14.20
C LEU A 21 -2.81 6.36 -15.54
N CYS A 22 -3.83 7.11 -15.96
CA CYS A 22 -4.68 6.73 -17.10
C CYS A 22 -3.91 6.54 -18.41
N THR A 23 -2.87 7.34 -18.67
CA THR A 23 -2.02 7.22 -19.87
C THR A 23 -1.01 6.07 -19.79
N ARG A 24 -0.85 5.45 -18.62
CA ARG A 24 0.18 4.44 -18.32
C ARG A 24 -0.39 3.04 -18.07
N CYS A 25 -1.71 2.87 -18.08
CA CYS A 25 -2.37 1.56 -17.84
C CYS A 25 -1.85 0.44 -18.77
N HIS A 26 -1.46 0.76 -20.00
CA HIS A 26 -0.93 -0.22 -20.96
C HIS A 26 0.37 -0.90 -20.48
N LYS A 27 1.18 -0.22 -19.66
CA LYS A 27 2.46 -0.73 -19.17
C LYS A 27 2.33 -1.97 -18.29
N LEU A 28 1.17 -2.15 -17.64
CA LEU A 28 0.92 -3.33 -16.80
C LEU A 28 0.89 -4.63 -17.60
N LYS A 29 0.50 -4.58 -18.89
CA LYS A 29 0.40 -5.77 -19.76
C LYS A 29 1.76 -6.39 -20.08
N SER A 30 2.82 -5.59 -20.13
CA SER A 30 4.18 -6.02 -20.45
C SER A 30 5.05 -6.26 -19.22
N PHE A 31 4.53 -6.01 -18.02
CA PHE A 31 5.34 -6.05 -16.81
C PHE A 31 5.56 -7.49 -16.31
N GLN A 32 6.82 -7.89 -16.24
CA GLN A 32 7.23 -9.13 -15.60
C GLN A 32 7.60 -8.86 -14.16
N TRP A 33 6.76 -9.35 -13.23
CA TRP A 33 7.02 -9.22 -11.81
C TRP A 33 8.21 -10.09 -11.42
N PRO A 34 9.30 -9.51 -10.87
CA PRO A 34 10.43 -10.28 -10.42
C PRO A 34 10.01 -11.04 -9.15
N ILE A 35 9.85 -12.35 -9.27
CA ILE A 35 9.70 -13.27 -8.15
C ILE A 35 10.96 -14.12 -8.09
N ALA A 36 11.61 -14.16 -6.93
CA ALA A 36 12.83 -14.93 -6.76
C ALA A 36 12.53 -16.44 -6.95
N GLU A 37 13.41 -17.15 -7.66
CA GLU A 37 13.28 -18.60 -7.89
C GLU A 37 13.05 -19.38 -6.59
N LYS A 38 13.77 -19.01 -5.52
CA LYS A 38 13.57 -19.59 -4.19
C LYS A 38 12.11 -19.49 -3.70
N CYS A 39 11.45 -18.34 -3.92
CA CYS A 39 10.04 -18.17 -3.55
C CYS A 39 9.14 -19.15 -4.30
N VAL A 40 9.41 -19.38 -5.60
CA VAL A 40 8.67 -20.32 -6.44
C VAL A 40 8.83 -21.74 -5.91
N GLN A 41 10.07 -22.15 -5.62
CA GLN A 41 10.37 -23.47 -5.06
C GLN A 41 9.67 -23.68 -3.70
N VAL A 42 9.57 -22.64 -2.87
CA VAL A 42 8.81 -22.71 -1.61
C VAL A 42 7.31 -22.81 -1.89
N ALA A 43 6.77 -22.04 -2.84
CA ALA A 43 5.35 -22.09 -3.20
C ALA A 43 4.93 -23.47 -3.72
N ILE A 44 5.74 -24.09 -4.59
CA ILE A 44 5.51 -25.45 -5.13
C ILE A 44 5.53 -26.48 -3.99
N ARG A 45 6.53 -26.42 -3.09
CA ARG A 45 6.61 -27.34 -1.94
C ARG A 45 5.43 -27.21 -0.97
N ARG A 46 4.75 -26.05 -0.97
CA ARG A 46 3.56 -25.77 -0.18
C ARG A 46 2.26 -26.02 -0.95
N ASP A 47 2.33 -26.58 -2.16
CA ASP A 47 1.18 -26.82 -3.04
C ASP A 47 0.36 -25.56 -3.38
N LEU A 48 1.02 -24.39 -3.37
CA LEU A 48 0.38 -23.11 -3.71
C LEU A 48 0.41 -22.81 -5.21
N LEU A 49 1.27 -23.50 -5.97
CA LEU A 49 1.42 -23.35 -7.43
C LEU A 49 1.73 -24.71 -8.10
N PRO A 50 0.85 -25.72 -8.03
CA PRO A 50 1.14 -27.02 -8.64
C PRO A 50 1.17 -26.94 -10.17
N GLY A 51 2.24 -27.46 -10.78
CA GLY A 51 2.29 -27.78 -12.21
C GLY A 51 2.49 -26.61 -13.18
N MET A 52 2.84 -25.41 -12.70
CA MET A 52 3.04 -24.26 -13.58
C MET A 52 4.50 -24.08 -14.06
N PRO A 53 4.73 -23.89 -15.37
CA PRO A 53 6.02 -23.40 -15.86
C PRO A 53 6.19 -21.94 -15.44
N PHE A 54 7.10 -21.69 -14.51
CA PHE A 54 7.23 -20.37 -13.91
C PHE A 54 8.12 -19.43 -14.73
N GLY A 55 7.53 -18.38 -15.30
CA GLY A 55 8.26 -17.28 -15.96
C GLY A 55 8.39 -16.01 -15.12
N GLY A 56 7.64 -15.90 -14.01
CA GLY A 56 7.41 -14.64 -13.32
C GLY A 56 6.45 -13.74 -14.11
N GLY A 57 5.71 -12.85 -13.43
CA GLY A 57 4.70 -12.06 -14.13
C GLY A 57 3.50 -11.67 -13.29
N PHE A 58 2.67 -10.81 -13.91
CA PHE A 58 1.42 -10.35 -13.31
C PHE A 58 0.45 -11.50 -13.05
N ALA A 59 0.25 -12.40 -14.03
CA ALA A 59 -0.71 -13.49 -13.94
C ALA A 59 -0.35 -14.50 -12.84
N GLU A 60 0.92 -14.89 -12.78
CA GLU A 60 1.48 -15.81 -11.77
C GLU A 60 1.37 -15.22 -10.37
N THR A 61 1.63 -13.91 -10.23
CA THR A 61 1.46 -13.19 -8.96
C THR A 61 0.00 -13.22 -8.50
N MET A 62 -0.94 -13.03 -9.42
CA MET A 62 -2.38 -13.09 -9.11
C MET A 62 -2.83 -14.50 -8.72
N GLN A 63 -2.34 -15.53 -9.40
CA GLN A 63 -2.64 -16.92 -9.07
C GLN A 63 -2.08 -17.31 -7.70
N LEU A 64 -0.83 -16.92 -7.39
CA LEU A 64 -0.25 -17.17 -6.06
C LEU A 64 -1.07 -16.51 -4.95
N ARG A 65 -1.51 -15.26 -5.14
CA ARG A 65 -2.39 -14.56 -4.20
C ARG A 65 -3.69 -15.33 -4.00
N GLN A 66 -4.31 -15.79 -5.08
CA GLN A 66 -5.54 -16.56 -5.01
C GLN A 66 -5.34 -17.89 -4.28
N ALA A 67 -4.24 -18.61 -4.55
CA ALA A 67 -3.94 -19.88 -3.89
C ALA A 67 -3.74 -19.70 -2.39
N VAL A 68 -3.02 -18.66 -1.97
CA VAL A 68 -2.86 -18.33 -0.55
C VAL A 68 -4.20 -17.93 0.09
N ALA A 69 -5.03 -17.14 -0.60
CA ALA A 69 -6.36 -16.76 -0.14
C ALA A 69 -7.27 -17.98 0.10
N VAL A 70 -7.26 -18.94 -0.83
CA VAL A 70 -7.99 -20.22 -0.70
C VAL A 70 -7.43 -21.02 0.46
N ARG A 71 -6.11 -21.18 0.54
CA ARG A 71 -5.47 -21.95 1.62
C ARG A 71 -5.76 -21.37 3.01
N ALA A 72 -5.77 -20.05 3.15
CA ALA A 72 -6.11 -19.38 4.40
C ALA A 72 -7.56 -19.67 4.83
N ARG A 73 -8.51 -19.71 3.88
CA ARG A 73 -9.92 -20.06 4.12
C ARG A 73 -10.08 -21.53 4.51
N GLU A 74 -9.38 -22.44 3.85
CA GLU A 74 -9.38 -23.87 4.21
C GLU A 74 -8.90 -24.07 5.65
N ILE A 75 -7.79 -23.44 6.03
CA ILE A 75 -7.25 -23.49 7.39
C ILE A 75 -8.29 -22.99 8.39
N GLN A 76 -9.00 -21.89 8.06
CA GLN A 76 -10.03 -21.33 8.92
C GLN A 76 -11.24 -22.26 9.10
N ALA A 77 -11.68 -22.91 8.02
CA ALA A 77 -12.86 -23.77 8.01
C ALA A 77 -12.62 -25.13 8.67
N GLN A 78 -11.40 -25.68 8.58
CA GLN A 78 -11.08 -27.02 9.06
C GLN A 78 -10.70 -27.08 10.54
N VAL A 79 -10.15 -25.98 11.09
CA VAL A 79 -9.50 -26.00 12.39
C VAL A 79 -9.98 -24.83 13.25
N GLN A 80 -10.33 -25.09 14.50
CA GLN A 80 -10.72 -24.06 15.45
C GLN A 80 -9.51 -23.31 16.02
N LEU A 81 -9.75 -22.17 16.68
CA LEU A 81 -8.73 -21.54 17.50
C LEU A 81 -8.52 -22.34 18.80
N PRO A 82 -7.27 -22.45 19.30
CA PRO A 82 -6.05 -21.83 18.78
C PRO A 82 -5.31 -22.64 17.69
N GLN A 83 -5.76 -23.86 17.38
CA GLN A 83 -5.01 -24.83 16.56
C GLN A 83 -4.76 -24.35 15.13
N ARG A 84 -5.64 -23.49 14.58
CA ARG A 84 -5.42 -22.93 13.23
C ARG A 84 -4.38 -21.82 13.17
N LEU A 85 -3.91 -21.30 14.32
CA LEU A 85 -2.98 -20.19 14.33
C LEU A 85 -1.63 -20.59 13.72
N GLU A 86 -1.07 -21.73 14.12
CA GLU A 86 0.20 -22.24 13.61
C GLU A 86 0.24 -22.31 12.07
N PRO A 87 -0.70 -22.99 11.37
CA PRO A 87 -0.68 -23.01 9.91
C PRO A 87 -0.90 -21.63 9.26
N LEU A 88 -1.65 -20.71 9.89
CA LEU A 88 -1.75 -19.32 9.42
C LEU A 88 -0.43 -18.55 9.60
N VAL A 89 0.30 -18.78 10.69
CA VAL A 89 1.61 -18.18 10.93
C VAL A 89 2.62 -18.67 9.90
N GLU A 90 2.62 -19.96 9.58
CA GLU A 90 3.48 -20.50 8.52
C GLU A 90 3.17 -19.89 7.15
N LEU A 91 1.89 -19.73 6.82
CA LEU A 91 1.45 -19.12 5.56
C LEU A 91 1.81 -17.63 5.51
N ALA A 92 1.62 -16.89 6.61
CA ALA A 92 2.03 -15.51 6.75
C ALA A 92 3.57 -15.35 6.64
N SER A 93 4.32 -16.30 7.21
CA SER A 93 5.79 -16.34 7.11
C SER A 93 6.24 -16.46 5.66
N PHE A 94 5.63 -17.37 4.89
CA PHE A 94 5.87 -17.46 3.46
C PHE A 94 5.58 -16.15 2.72
N VAL A 95 4.42 -15.53 2.95
CA VAL A 95 4.03 -14.27 2.28
C VAL A 95 4.99 -13.13 2.62
N ILE A 96 5.36 -12.98 3.89
CA ILE A 96 6.15 -11.84 4.37
C ILE A 96 7.64 -12.04 4.09
N ALA A 97 8.20 -13.18 4.46
CA ALA A 97 9.64 -13.43 4.38
C ALA A 97 10.07 -13.94 3.00
N ASP A 98 9.45 -15.02 2.51
CA ASP A 98 9.88 -15.66 1.25
C ASP A 98 9.43 -14.88 0.02
N TRP A 99 8.15 -14.51 -0.07
CA TRP A 99 7.62 -13.73 -1.21
C TRP A 99 7.93 -12.24 -1.07
N GLY A 100 7.65 -11.65 0.10
CA GLY A 100 7.85 -10.23 0.35
C GLY A 100 9.31 -9.80 0.51
N ASN A 101 10.24 -10.77 0.62
CA ASN A 101 11.66 -10.55 0.91
C ASN A 101 11.90 -9.70 2.17
N LEU A 102 11.04 -9.83 3.17
CA LEU A 102 11.14 -9.10 4.45
C LEU A 102 11.70 -9.99 5.57
N ASN A 103 12.89 -10.55 5.33
CA ASN A 103 13.62 -11.45 6.24
C ASN A 103 14.05 -10.81 7.58
N GLY A 104 13.76 -9.52 7.80
CA GLY A 104 14.08 -8.82 9.05
C GLY A 104 13.01 -8.90 10.13
N ASN A 105 11.83 -9.47 9.83
CA ASN A 105 10.82 -9.71 10.85
C ASN A 105 11.19 -10.97 11.62
N ASP A 106 11.25 -10.89 12.95
CA ASP A 106 11.41 -12.09 13.78
C ASP A 106 10.11 -12.94 13.75
N PRO A 107 10.20 -14.25 14.05
CA PRO A 107 9.03 -15.13 14.04
C PRO A 107 7.87 -14.67 14.93
N LYS A 108 8.14 -14.05 16.09
CA LYS A 108 7.09 -13.57 17.00
C LYS A 108 6.35 -12.37 16.39
N THR A 109 7.07 -11.51 15.68
CA THR A 109 6.47 -10.40 14.93
C THR A 109 5.49 -10.91 13.85
N ILE A 110 5.88 -11.94 13.08
CA ILE A 110 5.01 -12.55 12.06
C ILE A 110 3.81 -13.23 12.73
N GLN A 111 4.03 -13.97 13.82
CA GLN A 111 2.96 -14.56 14.61
C GLN A 111 1.95 -13.51 15.08
N GLY A 112 2.43 -12.39 15.61
CA GLY A 112 1.57 -11.28 16.05
C GLY A 112 0.77 -10.63 14.93
N TYR A 113 1.20 -10.72 13.66
CA TYR A 113 0.38 -10.29 12.52
C TYR A 113 -0.71 -11.30 12.19
N ALA A 114 -0.38 -12.59 12.09
CA ALA A 114 -1.37 -13.62 11.82
C ALA A 114 -2.44 -13.69 12.93
N GLU A 115 -2.03 -13.66 14.19
CA GLU A 115 -2.95 -13.67 15.33
C GLU A 115 -3.88 -12.45 15.31
N ARG A 116 -3.32 -11.25 15.13
CA ARG A 116 -4.08 -10.00 15.15
C ARG A 116 -5.16 -9.93 14.08
N PHE A 117 -4.83 -10.32 12.86
CA PHE A 117 -5.72 -10.13 11.71
C PHE A 117 -6.57 -11.36 11.41
N THR A 118 -6.04 -12.56 11.63
CA THR A 118 -6.69 -13.82 11.23
C THR A 118 -7.07 -14.72 12.42
N GLY A 119 -6.78 -14.30 13.65
CA GLY A 119 -7.30 -14.89 14.89
C GLY A 119 -8.74 -14.48 15.22
N ILE A 120 -9.63 -14.41 14.21
CA ILE A 120 -11.02 -13.95 14.35
C ILE A 120 -12.03 -15.08 14.10
N ASP A 121 -13.09 -15.17 14.89
CA ASP A 121 -14.08 -16.26 14.73
C ASP A 121 -14.96 -16.10 13.48
N VAL A 122 -15.12 -14.87 13.00
CA VAL A 122 -15.91 -14.54 11.80
C VAL A 122 -15.26 -15.18 10.55
N PRO A 123 -16.01 -15.90 9.71
CA PRO A 123 -15.51 -16.44 8.45
C PRO A 123 -14.83 -15.37 7.57
N PHE A 124 -13.70 -15.69 6.94
CA PHE A 124 -12.96 -14.72 6.13
C PHE A 124 -13.75 -14.23 4.93
N ASP A 125 -14.72 -15.01 4.44
CA ASP A 125 -15.65 -14.62 3.38
C ASP A 125 -16.72 -13.62 3.84
N GLU A 126 -16.85 -13.34 5.13
CA GLU A 126 -17.70 -12.25 5.63
C GLU A 126 -16.92 -10.93 5.77
N ILE A 127 -15.59 -10.96 5.64
CA ILE A 127 -14.73 -9.78 5.73
C ILE A 127 -14.52 -9.17 4.34
N ARG A 128 -15.39 -8.22 3.97
CA ARG A 128 -15.43 -7.60 2.63
C ARG A 128 -14.80 -6.21 2.57
N ALA A 129 -14.55 -5.60 3.73
CA ALA A 129 -13.91 -4.31 3.87
C ALA A 129 -13.09 -4.21 5.17
N PRO A 130 -12.22 -3.18 5.31
CA PRO A 130 -11.50 -2.94 6.55
C PRO A 130 -12.40 -2.79 7.79
N ALA A 131 -13.60 -2.24 7.60
CA ALA A 131 -14.58 -2.05 8.67
C ALA A 131 -15.08 -3.38 9.24
N ASP A 132 -15.31 -4.38 8.37
CA ASP A 132 -15.72 -5.73 8.80
C ASP A 132 -14.63 -6.38 9.64
N LEU A 133 -13.37 -6.25 9.21
CA LEU A 133 -12.22 -6.76 9.95
C LEU A 133 -12.09 -6.09 11.32
N GLN A 134 -12.30 -4.77 11.37
CA GLN A 134 -12.29 -4.02 12.63
C GLN A 134 -13.42 -4.44 13.58
N ALA A 135 -14.60 -4.77 13.04
CA ALA A 135 -15.72 -5.31 13.82
C ALA A 135 -15.46 -6.74 14.32
N ALA A 136 -14.75 -7.55 13.53
CA ALA A 136 -14.48 -8.95 13.84
C ALA A 136 -13.37 -9.18 14.88
N VAL A 137 -12.44 -8.23 15.05
CA VAL A 137 -11.39 -8.35 16.08
C VAL A 137 -11.90 -7.96 17.46
N SER A 138 -11.31 -8.56 18.51
CA SER A 138 -11.63 -8.20 19.89
C SER A 138 -11.46 -6.70 20.17
N SER A 139 -12.27 -6.15 21.08
CA SER A 139 -12.22 -4.73 21.47
C SER A 139 -10.82 -4.26 21.89
N ARG A 140 -10.05 -5.14 22.56
CA ARG A 140 -8.65 -4.88 22.94
C ARG A 140 -7.73 -4.70 21.74
N SER A 141 -8.00 -5.40 20.63
CA SER A 141 -7.22 -5.36 19.40
C SER A 141 -7.68 -4.26 18.42
N GLN A 142 -8.89 -3.71 18.60
CA GLN A 142 -9.41 -2.64 17.75
C GLN A 142 -8.54 -1.37 17.81
N HIS A 143 -8.12 -0.98 19.02
CA HIS A 143 -7.19 0.14 19.20
C HIS A 143 -5.79 -0.27 18.72
N GLY A 144 -5.44 0.13 17.49
CA GLY A 144 -4.14 -0.16 16.89
C GLY A 144 -4.08 -1.40 16.01
N LEU A 145 -5.24 -1.88 15.54
CA LEU A 145 -5.34 -2.93 14.53
C LEU A 145 -4.41 -2.62 13.34
N PHE A 146 -4.63 -1.48 12.70
CA PHE A 146 -3.84 -0.96 11.56
C PHE A 146 -2.71 -0.03 12.02
N ARG A 147 -1.87 -0.50 12.95
CA ARG A 147 -0.68 0.27 13.40
C ARG A 147 0.27 0.52 12.22
N PHE A 148 0.83 1.73 12.15
CA PHE A 148 1.79 2.06 11.09
C PHE A 148 3.11 1.26 11.20
N ALA A 149 3.54 0.95 12.42
CA ALA A 149 4.70 0.09 12.64
C ALA A 149 4.50 -1.30 12.00
N GLY A 150 5.40 -1.65 11.08
CA GLY A 150 5.35 -2.92 10.35
C GLY A 150 4.33 -2.97 9.22
N ILE A 151 3.75 -1.84 8.82
CA ILE A 151 2.72 -1.76 7.76
C ILE A 151 3.10 -2.44 6.46
N ALA A 152 4.35 -2.30 6.03
CA ALA A 152 4.86 -2.98 4.83
C ALA A 152 4.82 -4.51 4.94
N SER A 153 4.91 -5.08 6.15
CA SER A 153 4.83 -6.52 6.38
C SER A 153 3.37 -6.98 6.51
N TRP A 154 2.62 -6.39 7.44
CA TRP A 154 1.27 -6.89 7.72
C TRP A 154 0.27 -6.60 6.62
N SER A 155 0.43 -5.51 5.86
CA SER A 155 -0.46 -5.24 4.72
C SER A 155 -0.26 -6.25 3.59
N LYS A 156 0.94 -6.86 3.45
CA LYS A 156 1.16 -7.99 2.53
C LYS A 156 0.35 -9.21 2.95
N TRP A 157 0.36 -9.53 4.24
CA TRP A 157 -0.47 -10.63 4.75
C TRP A 157 -1.95 -10.40 4.45
N LEU A 158 -2.48 -9.23 4.80
CA LEU A 158 -3.87 -8.87 4.49
C LEU A 158 -4.20 -8.99 3.01
N ASN A 159 -3.34 -8.44 2.15
CA ASN A 159 -3.51 -8.42 0.71
C ASN A 159 -3.47 -9.80 0.05
N PHE A 160 -2.87 -10.80 0.71
CA PHE A 160 -2.94 -12.20 0.27
C PHE A 160 -4.16 -12.95 0.81
N VAL A 161 -4.64 -12.61 2.01
CA VAL A 161 -5.86 -13.24 2.59
C VAL A 161 -7.13 -12.67 1.97
N TRP A 162 -7.18 -11.35 1.79
CA TRP A 162 -8.32 -10.56 1.30
C TRP A 162 -7.92 -9.71 0.08
N ASN A 163 -7.52 -10.39 -0.99
CA ASN A 163 -7.05 -9.78 -2.24
C ASN A 163 -8.09 -8.89 -2.97
N ASP A 164 -9.37 -8.95 -2.58
CA ASP A 164 -10.43 -8.12 -3.14
C ASP A 164 -10.35 -6.65 -2.70
N TRP A 165 -9.95 -6.39 -1.46
CA TRP A 165 -9.96 -5.03 -0.87
C TRP A 165 -8.64 -4.63 -0.22
N ALA A 166 -7.86 -5.57 0.32
CA ALA A 166 -6.62 -5.24 1.00
C ALA A 166 -5.50 -5.03 -0.02
N LEU A 167 -4.72 -3.97 0.16
CA LEU A 167 -3.58 -3.62 -0.70
C LEU A 167 -2.29 -3.55 0.11
N ILE A 168 -1.15 -3.71 -0.56
CA ILE A 168 0.17 -3.55 0.07
C ILE A 168 0.46 -2.07 0.25
N TYR A 169 0.88 -1.69 1.45
CA TYR A 169 1.37 -0.33 1.74
C TYR A 169 2.84 -0.39 2.17
N ASP A 170 3.74 -0.24 1.21
CA ASP A 170 5.18 -0.17 1.42
C ASP A 170 5.74 1.23 1.10
N SER A 171 7.05 1.41 1.28
CA SER A 171 7.71 2.70 1.06
C SER A 171 7.64 3.19 -0.39
N ARG A 172 7.58 2.28 -1.37
CA ARG A 172 7.47 2.63 -2.79
C ARG A 172 6.08 3.12 -3.12
N ILE A 173 5.06 2.45 -2.58
CA ILE A 173 3.67 2.90 -2.71
C ILE A 173 3.49 4.29 -2.08
N ALA A 174 3.95 4.47 -0.84
CA ALA A 174 3.83 5.76 -0.15
C ALA A 174 4.60 6.87 -0.89
N PHE A 175 5.83 6.58 -1.34
CA PHE A 175 6.60 7.49 -2.20
C PHE A 175 5.82 7.87 -3.46
N ALA A 176 5.27 6.89 -4.18
CA ALA A 176 4.56 7.13 -5.42
C ALA A 176 3.31 8.00 -5.23
N LEU A 177 2.56 7.77 -4.15
CA LEU A 177 1.41 8.61 -3.80
C LEU A 177 1.85 10.05 -3.53
N ASP A 178 2.88 10.25 -2.72
CA ASP A 178 3.37 11.60 -2.37
C ASP A 178 4.04 12.32 -3.56
N ALA A 179 4.71 11.58 -4.44
CA ALA A 179 5.26 12.12 -5.67
C ALA A 179 4.14 12.63 -6.60
N VAL A 180 3.09 11.84 -6.81
CA VAL A 180 1.92 12.28 -7.60
C VAL A 180 1.20 13.43 -6.91
N HIS A 181 1.11 13.42 -5.57
CA HIS A 181 0.59 14.54 -4.80
C HIS A 181 1.33 15.84 -5.15
N PHE A 182 2.66 15.80 -5.08
CA PHE A 182 3.52 16.95 -5.37
C PHE A 182 3.37 17.42 -6.82
N ILE A 183 3.41 16.50 -7.79
CA ILE A 183 3.29 16.77 -9.23
C ILE A 183 1.93 17.42 -9.53
N CYS A 184 0.85 16.82 -9.04
CA CYS A 184 -0.52 17.25 -9.35
C CYS A 184 -1.07 18.33 -8.39
N ARG A 185 -0.28 18.78 -7.41
CA ARG A 185 -0.66 19.80 -6.40
C ARG A 185 -1.96 19.45 -5.69
N VAL A 186 -2.03 18.23 -5.18
CA VAL A 186 -3.27 17.68 -4.62
C VAL A 186 -3.63 18.42 -3.32
N ASN A 187 -4.90 18.84 -3.21
CA ASN A 187 -5.41 19.41 -1.98
C ASN A 187 -5.93 18.33 -1.02
N ALA A 188 -4.99 17.60 -0.42
CA ALA A 188 -5.26 16.55 0.55
C ALA A 188 -4.02 16.34 1.44
N PRO A 189 -4.15 15.76 2.65
CA PRO A 189 -3.00 15.36 3.45
C PRO A 189 -2.11 14.36 2.71
N VAL A 190 -0.80 14.48 2.90
CA VAL A 190 0.22 13.57 2.36
C VAL A 190 0.28 12.28 3.16
N PHE A 191 0.85 11.23 2.59
CA PHE A 191 0.94 9.93 3.23
C PHE A 191 2.17 9.83 4.15
N PRO A 192 2.05 9.17 5.32
CA PRO A 192 3.23 8.80 6.09
C PRO A 192 4.02 7.70 5.34
N VAL A 193 5.31 7.92 5.08
CA VAL A 193 6.17 6.96 4.37
C VAL A 193 6.82 5.99 5.37
N PRO A 194 6.57 4.68 5.28
CA PRO A 194 7.21 3.71 6.15
C PRO A 194 8.68 3.58 5.76
N VAL A 195 9.53 3.14 6.71
CA VAL A 195 10.97 2.96 6.45
C VAL A 195 11.17 2.03 5.25
N GLY A 196 11.81 2.56 4.21
CA GLY A 196 12.12 1.85 2.97
C GLY A 196 13.55 1.34 2.91
N ARG A 197 13.80 0.40 1.99
CA ARG A 197 15.14 -0.14 1.70
C ARG A 197 15.61 0.17 0.27
N ASN A 198 14.81 0.91 -0.50
CA ASN A 198 15.16 1.23 -1.88
C ASN A 198 16.21 2.36 -1.90
N PRO A 199 17.43 2.13 -2.42
CA PRO A 199 18.50 3.14 -2.38
C PRO A 199 18.15 4.42 -3.14
N LEU A 200 17.49 4.31 -4.30
CA LEU A 200 17.09 5.48 -5.09
C LEU A 200 16.11 6.35 -4.29
N LEU A 201 15.07 5.74 -3.73
CA LEU A 201 14.04 6.47 -2.98
C LEU A 201 14.57 7.03 -1.66
N ALA A 202 15.64 6.46 -1.10
CA ALA A 202 16.29 7.00 0.10
C ALA A 202 16.86 8.42 -0.12
N HIS A 203 17.12 8.80 -1.38
CA HIS A 203 17.60 10.14 -1.75
C HIS A 203 16.48 11.09 -2.17
N LEU A 204 15.24 10.62 -2.33
CA LEU A 204 14.10 11.41 -2.79
C LEU A 204 13.05 11.55 -1.69
N ASN A 205 12.93 12.73 -1.10
CA ASN A 205 11.96 12.99 -0.04
C ASN A 205 10.64 13.57 -0.58
N ALA A 206 9.86 12.72 -1.28
CA ALA A 206 8.57 13.11 -1.85
C ALA A 206 7.57 13.61 -0.80
N GLN A 207 7.53 12.97 0.37
CA GLN A 207 6.65 13.37 1.47
C GLN A 207 6.87 14.83 1.88
N SER A 208 8.11 15.21 2.20
CA SER A 208 8.42 16.58 2.61
C SER A 208 8.11 17.58 1.49
N CYS A 209 8.47 17.26 0.25
CA CYS A 209 8.17 18.13 -0.89
C CYS A 209 6.66 18.33 -1.09
N ALA A 210 5.88 17.25 -1.00
CA ALA A 210 4.42 17.28 -1.09
C ALA A 210 3.80 18.08 0.06
N ALA A 211 4.27 17.87 1.29
CA ALA A 211 3.80 18.59 2.47
C ALA A 211 4.08 20.10 2.36
N PHE A 212 5.29 20.48 1.94
CA PHE A 212 5.63 21.88 1.69
C PHE A 212 4.78 22.49 0.56
N ALA A 213 4.59 21.78 -0.55
CA ALA A 213 3.76 22.25 -1.67
C ALA A 213 2.29 22.43 -1.26
N TRP A 214 1.75 21.52 -0.46
CA TRP A 214 0.41 21.63 0.10
C TRP A 214 0.28 22.87 0.99
N LEU A 215 1.21 23.06 1.93
CA LEU A 215 1.19 24.21 2.84
C LEU A 215 1.40 25.55 2.13
N ALA A 216 2.26 25.59 1.10
CA ALA A 216 2.50 26.79 0.30
C ALA A 216 1.20 27.29 -0.36
N SER A 217 0.27 26.40 -0.71
CA SER A 217 -1.04 26.79 -1.25
C SER A 217 -1.93 27.56 -0.26
N TYR A 218 -1.59 27.53 1.03
CA TYR A 218 -2.29 28.22 2.11
C TYR A 218 -1.50 29.40 2.71
N ALA A 219 -0.24 29.61 2.30
CA ALA A 219 0.66 30.53 2.96
C ALA A 219 0.82 31.86 2.20
N GLY A 220 0.27 32.94 2.75
CA GLY A 220 0.62 34.32 2.39
C GLY A 220 1.64 34.98 3.32
N ALA A 221 2.22 34.25 4.26
CA ALA A 221 3.07 34.77 5.33
C ALA A 221 4.35 33.93 5.53
N LYS A 222 5.40 34.54 6.08
CA LYS A 222 6.61 33.85 6.55
C LYS A 222 6.32 33.20 7.91
N PRO A 223 6.09 31.87 8.00
CA PRO A 223 5.77 31.24 9.27
C PRO A 223 6.97 31.27 10.23
N SER A 224 6.70 31.34 11.53
CA SER A 224 7.70 31.05 12.56
C SER A 224 8.11 29.56 12.51
N ARG A 225 9.21 29.21 13.18
CA ARG A 225 9.67 27.82 13.31
C ARG A 225 8.59 26.90 13.89
N ASP A 226 7.90 27.35 14.93
CA ASP A 226 6.86 26.55 15.60
C ASP A 226 5.63 26.38 14.71
N GLN A 227 5.27 27.43 13.96
CA GLN A 227 4.20 27.37 12.97
C GLN A 227 4.54 26.38 11.85
N MET A 228 5.77 26.42 11.32
CA MET A 228 6.22 25.48 10.30
C MET A 228 6.18 24.02 10.79
N SER A 229 6.62 23.77 12.03
CA SER A 229 6.53 22.43 12.65
C SER A 229 5.08 21.96 12.78
N ALA A 230 4.19 22.82 13.30
CA ALA A 230 2.77 22.50 13.43
C ALA A 230 2.09 22.28 12.07
N TRP A 231 2.46 23.06 11.06
CA TRP A 231 1.98 22.92 9.69
C TRP A 231 2.39 21.58 9.08
N MET A 232 3.66 21.20 9.19
CA MET A 232 4.14 19.91 8.70
C MET A 232 3.47 18.74 9.40
N ALA A 233 3.27 18.83 10.72
CA ALA A 233 2.54 17.81 11.48
C ALA A 233 1.08 17.65 10.98
N ASN A 234 0.42 18.75 10.63
CA ASN A 234 -0.95 18.73 10.10
C ASN A 234 -1.01 18.38 8.60
N ALA A 235 0.12 18.42 7.87
CA ALA A 235 0.19 18.09 6.45
C ALA A 235 0.21 16.60 6.17
N VAL A 236 0.76 15.81 7.10
CA VAL A 236 0.83 14.36 6.99
C VAL A 236 -0.41 13.75 7.64
N ALA A 237 -1.06 12.81 6.95
CA ALA A 237 -2.15 12.04 7.52
C ALA A 237 -1.68 11.32 8.80
N PRO A 238 -2.50 11.26 9.87
CA PRO A 238 -2.12 10.53 11.08
C PRO A 238 -1.78 9.06 10.75
N GLU A 239 -0.71 8.55 11.33
CA GLU A 239 -0.24 7.17 11.13
C GLU A 239 -1.33 6.11 11.34
N LYS A 240 -2.20 6.31 12.34
CA LYS A 240 -3.32 5.40 12.64
C LYS A 240 -4.41 5.35 11.55
N GLU A 241 -4.51 6.40 10.75
CA GLU A 241 -5.48 6.51 9.64
C GLU A 241 -4.86 6.15 8.29
N ALA A 242 -3.52 6.02 8.23
CA ALA A 242 -2.77 5.94 6.98
C ALA A 242 -3.25 4.82 6.06
N TYR A 243 -3.46 3.62 6.61
CA TYR A 243 -3.88 2.47 5.80
C TYR A 243 -5.31 2.60 5.29
N ILE A 244 -6.25 3.03 6.13
CA ILE A 244 -7.65 3.22 5.74
C ILE A 244 -7.76 4.33 4.69
N TYR A 245 -7.06 5.44 4.91
CA TYR A 245 -6.98 6.53 3.95
C TYR A 245 -6.38 6.08 2.61
N TYR A 246 -5.31 5.28 2.65
CA TYR A 246 -4.69 4.70 1.47
C TYR A 246 -5.68 3.84 0.67
N LEU A 247 -6.37 2.89 1.32
CA LEU A 247 -7.34 2.04 0.64
C LEU A 247 -8.47 2.87 0.01
N ALA A 248 -8.95 3.90 0.70
CA ALA A 248 -10.00 4.78 0.17
C ALA A 248 -9.52 5.58 -1.07
N VAL A 249 -8.30 6.12 -1.05
CA VAL A 249 -7.71 6.82 -2.20
C VAL A 249 -7.52 5.87 -3.38
N MET A 250 -7.02 4.66 -3.14
CA MET A 250 -6.83 3.67 -4.19
C MET A 250 -8.15 3.16 -4.78
N ALA A 251 -9.19 2.98 -3.95
CA ALA A 251 -10.51 2.60 -4.42
C ALA A 251 -11.14 3.67 -5.33
N GLU A 252 -11.01 4.96 -4.96
CA GLU A 252 -11.47 6.05 -5.82
C GLU A 252 -10.66 6.13 -7.13
N ALA A 253 -9.34 6.00 -7.06
CA ALA A 253 -8.50 5.98 -8.25
C ALA A 253 -8.86 4.82 -9.18
N HIS A 254 -9.05 3.63 -8.61
CA HIS A 254 -9.45 2.43 -9.33
C HIS A 254 -10.78 2.60 -10.05
N ARG A 255 -11.81 3.09 -9.36
CA ARG A 255 -13.14 3.35 -9.92
C ARG A 255 -13.10 4.28 -11.13
N LEU A 256 -12.17 5.23 -11.15
CA LEU A 256 -11.99 6.19 -12.25
C LEU A 256 -11.12 5.64 -13.39
N LEU A 257 -10.16 4.77 -13.08
CA LEU A 257 -9.25 4.16 -14.06
C LEU A 257 -9.87 3.01 -14.83
N TRP A 258 -10.68 2.20 -14.15
CA TRP A 258 -11.24 0.96 -14.68
C TRP A 258 -12.76 1.07 -14.63
N PRO A 259 -13.41 1.43 -15.75
CA PRO A 259 -14.86 1.55 -15.78
C PRO A 259 -15.50 0.18 -15.49
N ALA A 260 -16.74 0.17 -14.97
CA ALA A 260 -17.39 -1.04 -14.45
C ALA A 260 -17.54 -2.20 -15.46
N ASN A 261 -17.42 -1.93 -16.76
CA ASN A 261 -17.42 -2.94 -17.82
C ASN A 261 -16.06 -3.67 -17.98
N GLU A 262 -14.98 -3.12 -17.40
CA GLU A 262 -13.66 -3.75 -17.32
C GLU A 262 -13.47 -4.31 -15.91
N SER A 263 -13.90 -5.56 -15.69
CA SER A 263 -13.73 -6.24 -14.40
C SER A 263 -12.25 -6.42 -14.06
N ARG A 264 -11.70 -5.49 -13.27
CA ARG A 264 -10.32 -5.50 -12.77
C ARG A 264 -10.35 -5.52 -11.24
N PRO A 265 -9.66 -6.44 -10.56
CA PRO A 265 -9.47 -6.34 -9.12
C PRO A 265 -8.66 -5.09 -8.74
N LEU A 266 -8.91 -4.56 -7.55
CA LEU A 266 -8.31 -3.33 -7.00
C LEU A 266 -6.78 -3.35 -7.06
N VAL A 267 -6.19 -4.52 -6.83
CA VAL A 267 -4.74 -4.78 -6.91
C VAL A 267 -4.09 -4.36 -8.23
N HIS A 268 -4.82 -4.33 -9.35
CA HIS A 268 -4.27 -3.82 -10.63
C HIS A 268 -3.78 -2.38 -10.49
N THR A 269 -4.50 -1.55 -9.71
CA THR A 269 -4.14 -0.15 -9.49
C THR A 269 -2.94 -0.02 -8.56
N GLU A 270 -2.87 -0.83 -7.50
CA GLU A 270 -1.67 -0.96 -6.66
C GLU A 270 -0.45 -1.36 -7.49
N MET A 271 -0.57 -2.41 -8.30
CA MET A 271 0.55 -2.95 -9.08
C MET A 271 1.03 -1.97 -10.16
N LEU A 272 0.11 -1.24 -10.80
CA LEU A 272 0.48 -0.18 -11.73
C LEU A 272 1.25 0.95 -11.02
N LEU A 273 0.75 1.42 -9.87
CA LEU A 273 1.42 2.46 -9.08
C LEU A 273 2.80 1.99 -8.60
N PHE A 274 2.88 0.76 -8.11
CA PHE A 274 4.12 0.14 -7.65
C PHE A 274 5.17 0.04 -8.74
N MET A 275 4.78 -0.43 -9.92
CA MET A 275 5.68 -0.59 -11.07
C MET A 275 6.29 0.76 -11.46
N LEU A 276 5.44 1.79 -11.55
CA LEU A 276 5.88 3.13 -11.95
C LEU A 276 6.68 3.87 -10.86
N SER A 277 6.62 3.41 -9.60
CA SER A 277 7.18 4.14 -8.44
C SER A 277 8.66 4.47 -8.57
N ILE A 278 9.46 3.53 -9.10
CA ILE A 278 10.92 3.67 -9.26
C ILE A 278 11.34 3.96 -10.70
N GLU A 279 10.38 4.16 -11.60
CA GLU A 279 10.59 4.45 -13.01
C GLU A 279 10.01 5.83 -13.33
N ASP A 280 8.85 5.88 -14.01
CA ASP A 280 8.17 7.10 -14.43
C ASP A 280 7.94 8.08 -13.28
N ILE A 281 7.44 7.61 -12.14
CA ILE A 281 7.06 8.50 -11.03
C ILE A 281 8.29 9.14 -10.39
N ALA A 282 9.35 8.37 -10.17
CA ALA A 282 10.60 8.93 -9.63
C ALA A 282 11.21 9.96 -10.60
N HIS A 283 11.20 9.66 -11.91
CA HIS A 283 11.70 10.59 -12.92
C HIS A 283 10.84 11.86 -13.03
N ASP A 284 9.52 11.71 -13.11
CA ASP A 284 8.58 12.84 -13.23
C ASP A 284 8.62 13.71 -11.97
N PHE A 285 8.78 13.10 -10.79
CA PHE A 285 8.98 13.82 -9.52
C PHE A 285 10.28 14.63 -9.52
N ALA A 286 11.40 14.02 -9.90
CA ALA A 286 12.68 14.71 -9.97
C ALA A 286 12.63 15.89 -10.97
N ARG A 287 12.00 15.68 -12.14
CA ARG A 287 11.80 16.73 -13.14
C ARG A 287 10.98 17.90 -12.58
N GLU A 288 9.84 17.61 -11.96
CA GLU A 288 8.99 18.66 -11.37
C GLU A 288 9.71 19.40 -10.23
N LEU A 289 10.47 18.67 -9.40
CA LEU A 289 11.25 19.27 -8.33
C LEU A 289 12.29 20.26 -8.89
N LEU A 290 13.03 19.86 -9.92
CA LEU A 290 14.02 20.72 -10.58
C LEU A 290 13.37 21.95 -11.22
N VAL A 291 12.20 21.81 -11.84
CA VAL A 291 11.45 22.95 -12.41
C VAL A 291 11.07 23.95 -11.32
N ARG A 292 10.64 23.49 -10.14
CA ARG A 292 10.25 24.38 -9.03
C ARG A 292 11.43 25.00 -8.28
N LEU A 293 12.60 24.36 -8.29
CA LEU A 293 13.83 24.88 -7.68
C LEU A 293 14.64 25.75 -8.65
N GLY A 294 14.43 25.59 -9.95
CA GLY A 294 15.08 26.40 -10.97
C GLY A 294 14.79 27.89 -10.76
N PRO A 295 15.69 28.79 -11.24
CA PRO A 295 15.41 30.21 -11.19
C PRO A 295 14.07 30.46 -11.88
N SER A 296 13.13 31.05 -11.15
CA SER A 296 11.93 31.61 -11.77
C SER A 296 12.45 32.47 -12.90
N ALA A 297 12.01 32.21 -14.14
CA ALA A 297 12.29 33.11 -15.25
C ALA A 297 11.77 34.48 -14.80
N ALA A 298 12.68 35.31 -14.29
CA ALA A 298 12.37 36.67 -13.91
C ALA A 298 11.95 37.31 -15.23
N GLU A 299 10.70 37.77 -15.28
CA GLU A 299 10.21 38.60 -16.37
C GLU A 299 11.22 39.74 -16.59
N PRO A 300 11.65 39.98 -17.84
CA PRO A 300 12.53 41.10 -18.16
C PRO A 300 11.91 42.46 -17.83
#